data_AF-M2YD58-F1
#
_entry.id   AF-M2YD58-F1
#
_cell.length_a   1.000
_cell.length_b   1.000
_cell.length_c   1.000
_cell.angle_alpha   90.00
_cell.angle_beta   90.00
_cell.angle_gamma   90.00
#
_symmetry.space_group_name_H-M   'P 1'
#
loop_
_entity.id
_entity.type
_entity.pdbx_description
1 polymer ?
#
loop_
_entity_poly.entity_id
_entity_poly.type
_entity_poly.pdbx_seq_one_letter_code
_entity_poly.pdbx_strand_id
1 'polypeptide(L)'
;MTTISTAIASQADADLIRAINTMPVWSGAPWIEDVTTSADGQSLIVTVWDDDEQPAQMDLSADQLREAITTAEQRGYRLCCAEAMQDEGIEYGCPDDLDTIIQTAAYGRIIFA
;
A
#
# COMPACT_ATOMS: atom_id res chain seq x y z
N MET A 1 -26.09 3.67 24.04
CA MET A 1 -25.92 2.98 22.73
C MET A 1 -25.16 3.94 21.83
N THR A 2 -23.98 3.67 21.27
CA THR A 2 -23.06 2.54 21.34
C THR A 2 -21.74 3.09 20.78
N THR A 3 -20.71 3.25 21.61
CA THR A 3 -19.36 3.67 21.19
C THR A 3 -18.66 2.47 20.54
N ILE A 4 -18.93 2.21 19.26
CA ILE A 4 -18.27 1.14 18.50
C ILE A 4 -17.35 1.69 17.39
N SER A 5 -17.44 2.97 17.02
CA SER A 5 -16.93 3.38 15.71
C SER A 5 -15.44 3.74 15.60
N THR A 6 -14.67 3.87 16.69
CA THR A 6 -13.25 4.29 16.56
C THR A 6 -12.27 3.12 16.66
N ALA A 7 -12.54 2.14 17.52
CA ALA A 7 -11.59 1.05 17.79
C ALA A 7 -11.55 -0.02 16.68
N ILE A 8 -12.67 -0.26 15.98
CA ILE A 8 -12.72 -1.20 14.86
C ILE A 8 -12.08 -0.58 13.62
N ALA A 9 -12.28 0.73 13.39
CA ALA A 9 -11.61 1.47 12.32
C ALA A 9 -10.09 1.44 12.50
N SER A 10 -9.57 1.72 13.72
CA SER A 10 -8.13 1.65 13.99
C SER A 10 -7.53 0.25 13.84
N GLN A 11 -8.30 -0.81 14.11
CA GLN A 11 -7.82 -2.19 13.93
C GLN A 11 -7.78 -2.58 12.45
N ALA A 12 -8.84 -2.26 11.69
CA ALA A 12 -8.88 -2.50 10.24
C ALA A 12 -7.77 -1.72 9.51
N ASP A 13 -7.45 -0.51 9.96
CA ASP A 13 -6.36 0.30 9.44
C ASP A 13 -5.00 -0.32 9.73
N ALA A 14 -4.77 -0.76 10.96
CA ALA A 14 -3.55 -1.46 11.34
C ALA A 14 -3.37 -2.79 10.58
N ASP A 15 -4.47 -3.49 10.27
CA ASP A 15 -4.44 -4.73 9.50
C ASP A 15 -4.16 -4.45 8.01
N LEU A 16 -4.73 -3.39 7.43
CA LEU A 16 -4.38 -2.95 6.06
C LEU A 16 -2.91 -2.55 5.93
N ILE A 17 -2.39 -1.79 6.89
CA ILE A 17 -0.98 -1.37 6.87
C ILE A 17 -0.09 -2.60 7.00
N ARG A 18 -0.42 -3.54 7.89
CA ARG A 18 0.31 -4.79 8.03
C ARG A 18 0.30 -5.60 6.74
N ALA A 19 -0.87 -5.76 6.12
CA ALA A 19 -1.03 -6.46 4.85
C ALA A 19 -0.04 -5.93 3.80
N ILE A 20 -0.07 -4.61 3.57
CA ILE A 20 0.79 -3.93 2.59
C ILE A 20 2.25 -4.05 2.97
N ASN A 21 2.59 -3.91 4.25
CA ASN A 21 3.96 -4.06 4.72
C ASN A 21 4.52 -5.49 4.58
N THR A 22 3.67 -6.51 4.52
CA THR A 22 4.12 -7.89 4.29
C THR A 22 4.31 -8.25 2.82
N MET A 23 3.91 -7.36 1.89
CA MET A 23 4.15 -7.55 0.47
C MET A 23 5.67 -7.48 0.21
N PRO A 24 6.24 -8.45 -0.52
CA PRO A 24 7.67 -8.44 -0.80
C PRO A 24 8.02 -7.23 -1.68
N VAL A 25 9.02 -6.46 -1.26
CA VAL A 25 9.69 -5.48 -2.12
C VAL A 25 10.65 -6.26 -3.03
N TRP A 26 10.49 -6.09 -4.35
CA TRP A 26 11.44 -6.67 -5.29
C TRP A 26 12.62 -5.72 -5.49
N SER A 27 13.85 -6.23 -5.36
CA SER A 27 15.08 -5.46 -5.64
C SER A 27 15.26 -5.07 -7.12
N GLY A 28 14.26 -5.33 -7.97
CA GLY A 28 14.20 -4.94 -9.37
C GLY A 28 13.09 -3.92 -9.67
N ALA A 29 12.28 -3.54 -8.67
CA ALA A 29 11.41 -2.38 -8.80
C ALA A 29 12.32 -1.13 -8.79
N PRO A 30 12.37 -0.34 -9.88
CA PRO A 30 13.32 0.77 -9.99
C PRO A 30 13.05 1.90 -9.00
N TRP A 31 11.86 1.90 -8.41
CA TRP A 31 11.36 2.93 -7.52
C TRP A 31 11.43 2.50 -6.05
N ILE A 32 10.90 1.35 -5.64
CA ILE A 32 10.66 1.08 -4.21
C ILE A 32 11.89 0.42 -3.60
N GLU A 33 12.50 1.10 -2.65
CA GLU A 33 13.69 0.63 -1.93
C GLU A 33 13.31 -0.13 -0.64
N ASP A 34 12.38 0.43 0.13
CA ASP A 34 11.97 -0.14 1.42
C ASP A 34 10.54 0.23 1.76
N VAL A 35 9.89 -0.65 2.51
CA VAL A 35 8.54 -0.45 3.04
C VAL A 35 8.52 -0.91 4.48
N THR A 36 8.20 0.02 5.39
CA THR A 36 8.12 -0.24 6.82
C THR A 36 6.86 0.35 7.42
N THR A 37 6.36 -0.25 8.49
CA THR A 37 5.29 0.33 9.29
C THR A 37 5.84 1.38 10.25
N SER A 38 5.12 2.48 10.45
CA SER A 38 5.44 3.49 11.46
C SER A 38 5.48 2.92 12.88
N ALA A 39 6.19 3.59 13.80
CA ALA A 39 6.34 3.13 15.17
C ALA A 39 5.00 3.02 15.95
N ASP A 40 3.99 3.81 15.56
CA ASP A 40 2.64 3.77 16.12
C ASP A 40 1.69 2.81 15.39
N GLY A 41 2.14 2.19 14.30
CA GLY A 41 1.34 1.27 13.49
C GLY A 41 0.19 1.93 12.74
N GLN A 42 0.18 3.26 12.62
CA GLN A 42 -0.91 4.01 11.99
C GLN A 42 -0.62 4.42 10.55
N SER A 43 0.60 4.21 10.07
CA SER A 43 0.95 4.50 8.68
C SER A 43 2.06 3.62 8.12
N LEU A 44 2.20 3.68 6.80
CA LEU A 44 3.25 3.00 6.04
C LEU A 44 4.30 4.03 5.61
N ILE A 45 5.54 3.80 6.01
CA ILE A 45 6.71 4.57 5.60
C ILE A 45 7.32 3.85 4.41
N VAL A 46 7.27 4.49 3.24
CA VAL A 46 7.84 3.95 2.00
C VAL A 46 9.05 4.78 1.62
N THR A 47 10.18 4.11 1.43
CA THR A 47 11.41 4.70 0.92
C THR A 47 11.51 4.40 -0.57
N VAL A 48 11.75 5.45 -1.36
CA VAL A 48 11.73 5.39 -2.81
C VAL A 48 13.03 5.94 -3.37
N TRP A 49 13.52 5.30 -4.42
CA TRP A 49 14.62 5.77 -5.23
C TRP A 49 14.13 6.90 -6.14
N ASP A 50 14.84 8.01 -6.12
CA ASP A 50 14.69 9.10 -7.09
C ASP A 50 15.99 9.14 -7.89
N ASP A 51 15.88 8.98 -9.22
CA ASP A 51 16.97 8.61 -10.15
C ASP A 51 18.18 9.56 -10.13
N ASP A 52 18.05 10.75 -9.56
CA ASP A 52 19.10 11.78 -9.47
C ASP A 52 19.33 12.34 -8.04
N GLU A 53 18.66 11.82 -7.01
CA GLU A 53 18.68 12.38 -5.64
C GLU A 53 18.92 11.33 -4.52
N GLN A 54 18.84 11.77 -3.26
CA GLN A 54 18.79 10.84 -2.11
C GLN A 54 17.43 10.16 -2.06
N PRO A 55 17.34 8.93 -1.52
CA PRO A 55 16.06 8.26 -1.34
C PRO A 55 15.06 9.16 -0.61
N ALA A 56 13.87 9.30 -1.18
CA ALA A 56 12.79 10.05 -0.57
C ALA A 56 11.95 9.12 0.30
N GLN A 57 11.39 9.66 1.39
CA GLN A 57 10.47 8.93 2.25
C GLN A 57 9.07 9.54 2.16
N MET A 58 8.07 8.68 2.04
CA MET A 58 6.67 9.05 2.08
C MET A 58 5.95 8.32 3.20
N ASP A 59 5.06 9.05 3.85
CA ASP A 59 4.20 8.55 4.93
C ASP A 59 2.77 8.40 4.37
N LEU A 60 2.27 7.17 4.34
CA LEU A 60 0.97 6.82 3.78
C LEU A 60 0.04 6.30 4.86
N SER A 61 -1.02 7.07 5.13
CA SER A 61 -2.10 6.67 6.02
C SER A 61 -2.96 5.54 5.43
N ALA A 62 -3.67 4.81 6.29
CA ALA A 62 -4.64 3.81 5.86
C ALA A 62 -5.72 4.40 4.92
N ASP A 63 -6.15 5.65 5.14
CA ASP A 63 -7.10 6.33 4.25
C ASP A 63 -6.56 6.50 2.83
N GLN A 64 -5.31 6.96 2.69
CA GLN A 64 -4.65 7.11 1.39
C GLN A 64 -4.48 5.76 0.68
N LEU A 65 -4.10 4.72 1.42
CA LEU A 65 -3.93 3.36 0.87
C LEU A 65 -5.28 2.80 0.38
N ARG A 66 -6.37 3.00 1.14
CA ARG A 66 -7.74 2.60 0.71
C ARG A 66 -8.18 3.35 -0.54
N GLU A 67 -7.95 4.66 -0.61
CA GLU A 67 -8.26 5.47 -1.79
C GLU A 67 -7.45 5.02 -3.01
N ALA A 68 -6.16 4.73 -2.83
CA ALA A 68 -5.28 4.26 -3.89
C ALA A 68 -5.72 2.91 -4.46
N ILE A 69 -6.04 1.94 -3.59
CA ILE A 69 -6.59 0.64 -4.00
C ILE A 69 -7.88 0.84 -4.79
N THR A 70 -8.82 1.59 -4.24
CA THR A 70 -10.12 1.87 -4.91
C THR A 70 -9.91 2.51 -6.28
N THR A 71 -8.97 3.45 -6.38
CA THR A 71 -8.64 4.13 -7.63
C THR A 71 -7.99 3.18 -8.64
N ALA A 72 -7.09 2.32 -8.19
CA ALA A 72 -6.43 1.33 -9.04
C ALA A 72 -7.43 0.34 -9.64
N GLU A 73 -8.36 -0.18 -8.81
CA GLU A 73 -9.44 -1.06 -9.24
C GLU A 73 -10.37 -0.38 -10.26
N GLN A 74 -10.81 0.85 -9.99
CA GLN A 74 -11.68 1.62 -10.89
C GLN A 74 -11.03 1.88 -12.26
N ARG A 75 -9.69 1.94 -12.30
CA ARG A 75 -8.92 2.12 -13.53
C ARG A 75 -8.56 0.82 -14.22
N GLY A 76 -8.89 -0.32 -13.62
CA GLY A 76 -8.58 -1.64 -14.14
C GLY A 76 -7.08 -2.00 -14.06
N TYR A 77 -6.32 -1.38 -13.16
CA TYR A 77 -4.98 -1.85 -12.84
C TYR A 77 -5.10 -3.25 -12.24
N ARG A 78 -4.32 -4.20 -12.76
CA ARG A 78 -4.33 -5.56 -12.23
C ARG A 78 -3.58 -5.58 -10.92
N LEU A 79 -4.31 -5.83 -9.85
CA LEU A 79 -3.72 -6.29 -8.60
C LEU A 79 -3.63 -7.83 -8.73
N CYS A 80 -2.53 -8.28 -9.32
CA CYS A 80 -2.26 -9.58 -9.92
C CYS A 80 -2.51 -10.78 -9.00
N CYS A 81 -2.45 -10.61 -7.68
CA CYS A 81 -2.71 -11.68 -6.72
C CYS A 81 -4.07 -11.58 -6.02
N ALA A 82 -4.85 -10.53 -6.28
CA ALA A 82 -6.19 -10.36 -5.72
C ALA A 82 -7.17 -11.44 -6.19
N GLU A 83 -7.03 -11.96 -7.42
CA GLU A 83 -7.90 -13.02 -7.96
C GLU A 83 -7.67 -14.38 -7.28
N ALA A 84 -6.54 -14.57 -6.58
CA ALA A 84 -6.21 -15.82 -5.88
C ALA A 84 -6.46 -15.78 -4.36
N MET A 85 -6.66 -14.61 -3.75
CA MET A 85 -6.81 -14.45 -2.29
C MET A 85 -8.14 -13.79 -1.85
N GLN A 86 -8.98 -13.33 -2.78
CA GLN A 86 -10.36 -12.89 -2.49
C GLN A 86 -11.22 -13.97 -1.80
N ASP A 87 -10.91 -15.26 -2.00
CA ASP A 87 -11.63 -16.38 -1.36
C ASP A 87 -11.32 -16.53 0.14
N GLU A 88 -10.23 -15.95 0.65
CA GLU A 88 -9.82 -16.06 2.07
C GLU A 88 -9.89 -14.73 2.85
N GLY A 89 -10.27 -13.63 2.19
CA GLY A 89 -10.47 -12.33 2.83
C GLY A 89 -9.17 -11.63 3.26
N ILE A 90 -8.02 -12.05 2.72
CA ILE A 90 -6.70 -11.56 3.11
C ILE A 90 -5.82 -11.38 1.85
N GLU A 91 -5.72 -10.11 1.44
CA GLU A 91 -4.50 -9.41 0.99
C GLU A 91 -4.10 -9.42 -0.51
N TYR A 92 -3.55 -8.28 -0.95
CA TYR A 92 -2.96 -8.06 -2.27
C TYR A 92 -1.53 -8.64 -2.24
N GLY A 93 -1.06 -9.27 -3.30
CA GLY A 93 -0.15 -10.42 -3.10
C GLY A 93 1.04 -10.52 -4.02
N CYS A 94 1.54 -9.44 -4.60
CA CYS A 94 2.86 -9.46 -5.26
C CYS A 94 3.53 -8.07 -5.26
N PRO A 95 4.83 -7.98 -5.62
CA PRO A 95 5.53 -6.72 -5.75
C PRO A 95 4.85 -5.73 -6.71
N ASP A 96 4.17 -6.22 -7.76
CA ASP A 96 3.47 -5.37 -8.74
C ASP A 96 2.22 -4.71 -8.13
N ASP A 97 1.55 -5.40 -7.19
CA ASP A 97 0.41 -4.86 -6.45
C ASP A 97 0.88 -3.74 -5.53
N LEU A 98 1.98 -3.98 -4.81
CA LEU A 98 2.61 -2.99 -3.95
C LEU A 98 3.01 -1.76 -4.75
N ASP A 99 3.71 -1.94 -5.86
CA ASP A 99 4.09 -0.85 -6.76
C ASP A 99 2.85 -0.07 -7.24
N THR A 100 1.83 -0.77 -7.75
CA THR A 100 0.58 -0.16 -8.22
C THR A 100 -0.09 0.70 -7.14
N ILE A 101 -0.17 0.20 -5.91
CA ILE A 101 -0.80 0.90 -4.78
C ILE A 101 0.02 2.14 -4.41
N ILE A 102 1.34 2.01 -4.25
CA ILE A 102 2.22 3.13 -3.88
C ILE A 102 2.22 4.21 -4.96
N GLN A 103 2.34 3.86 -6.24
CA GLN A 103 2.30 4.84 -7.33
C GLN A 103 0.95 5.54 -7.41
N THR A 104 -0.14 4.81 -7.18
CA THR A 104 -1.49 5.40 -7.17
C THR A 104 -1.70 6.30 -5.95
N ALA A 105 -1.17 5.96 -4.78
CA ALA A 105 -1.22 6.82 -3.59
C ALA A 105 -0.38 8.10 -3.77
N ALA A 106 0.80 7.99 -4.36
CA ALA A 106 1.73 9.11 -4.54
C ALA A 106 1.33 10.05 -5.69
N TYR A 107 0.89 9.50 -6.82
CA TYR A 107 0.69 10.26 -8.06
C TYR A 107 -0.73 10.16 -8.64
N GLY A 108 -1.61 9.37 -8.02
CA GLY A 108 -2.95 9.12 -8.55
C GLY A 108 -2.95 8.32 -9.85
N ARG A 109 -1.82 7.76 -10.30
CA ARG A 109 -1.64 6.91 -11.50
C ARG A 109 -0.27 6.25 -11.50
N ILE A 110 -0.09 5.23 -12.35
CA ILE A 110 1.23 4.65 -12.64
C ILE A 110 2.04 5.61 -13.51
N ILE A 111 3.26 5.92 -13.07
CA ILE A 111 4.23 6.78 -13.78
C ILE A 111 5.45 5.98 -14.23
N PHE A 112 5.83 4.94 -13.49
CA PHE A 112 7.01 4.11 -13.73
C PHE A 112 6.54 2.66 -13.94
N ALA A 113 7.15 1.92 -14.88
CA ALA A 113 6.72 0.59 -15.29
C ALA A 113 7.91 -0.30 -15.63
#